data_AF-B7VE67-F1
#
_entry.id   AF-B7VE67-F1
#
_cell.length_a   1.000
_cell.length_b   1.000
_cell.length_c   1.000
_cell.angle_alpha   90.00
_cell.angle_beta   90.00
_cell.angle_gamma   90.00
#
_symmetry.space_group_name_H-M   'P 1'
#
loop_
_entity.id
_entity.type
_entity.pdbx_description
1 polymer ?
#
loop_
_entity_poly.entity_id
_entity_poly.type
_entity_poly.pdbx_seq_one_letter_code
_entity_poly.pdbx_strand_id
1 'polypeptide(L)'
;MATVALLLAAASPAGSTLCSSVENKIEPDMRILESDLTQRAATQAADKLRDMVKRDQLTGDFRFGALNQSKVVYGHILLRQAQSDRKEFGPDSQESRESKDGFCKWLSSEGFWYD
;
A
#
# COMPACT_ATOMS: atom_id res chain seq x y z
N MET A 1 46.30 -10.15 -27.39
CA MET A 1 45.73 -9.20 -26.40
C MET A 1 44.25 -9.51 -26.28
N ALA A 2 43.83 -10.10 -25.17
CA ALA A 2 42.45 -10.52 -24.93
C ALA A 2 41.79 -9.52 -23.99
N THR A 3 40.79 -8.79 -24.48
CA THR A 3 40.02 -7.83 -23.70
C THR A 3 38.83 -8.57 -23.08
N VAL A 4 38.88 -8.79 -21.77
CA VAL A 4 37.75 -9.35 -21.00
C VAL A 4 36.79 -8.21 -20.68
N ALA A 5 35.61 -8.21 -21.29
CA ALA A 5 34.53 -7.31 -20.92
C ALA A 5 33.77 -7.89 -19.71
N LEU A 6 34.00 -7.34 -18.52
CA LEU A 6 33.15 -7.56 -17.36
C LEU A 6 31.82 -6.84 -17.58
N LEU A 7 30.78 -7.59 -17.90
CA LEU A 7 29.39 -7.12 -17.78
C LEU A 7 29.00 -7.20 -16.30
N LEU A 8 29.03 -6.07 -15.60
CA LEU A 8 28.40 -5.94 -14.28
C LEU A 8 26.88 -6.07 -14.45
N ALA A 9 26.33 -7.24 -14.10
CA ALA A 9 24.91 -7.39 -13.87
C ALA A 9 24.54 -6.63 -12.58
N ALA A 10 24.05 -5.40 -12.74
CA ALA A 10 23.39 -4.67 -11.67
C ALA A 10 22.06 -5.38 -11.37
N ALA A 11 22.08 -6.35 -10.45
CA ALA A 11 20.87 -6.87 -9.84
C ALA A 11 20.30 -5.79 -8.92
N SER A 12 19.39 -4.95 -9.43
CA SER A 12 18.54 -4.14 -8.59
C SER A 12 17.70 -5.09 -7.73
N PRO A 13 17.71 -5.00 -6.38
CA PRO A 13 16.64 -5.56 -5.60
C PRO A 13 15.44 -4.62 -5.82
N ALA A 14 14.78 -4.76 -6.98
CA ALA A 14 13.42 -4.29 -7.12
C ALA A 14 12.64 -5.14 -6.11
N GLY A 15 12.46 -4.62 -4.90
CA GLY A 15 11.59 -5.23 -3.91
C GLY A 15 10.25 -5.36 -4.59
N SER A 16 9.92 -6.58 -5.03
CA SER A 16 8.69 -6.85 -5.76
C SER A 16 7.54 -6.42 -4.87
N THR A 17 6.71 -5.49 -5.35
CA THR A 17 5.45 -5.15 -4.71
C THR A 17 4.67 -6.44 -4.45
N LEU A 18 4.03 -6.55 -3.29
CA LEU A 18 3.31 -7.76 -2.89
C LEU A 18 2.18 -8.11 -3.89
N CYS A 19 1.63 -7.11 -4.55
CA CYS A 19 0.43 -7.20 -5.39
C CYS A 19 0.70 -7.09 -6.89
N SER A 20 1.94 -7.28 -7.35
CA SER A 20 2.31 -7.14 -8.78
C SER A 20 1.51 -8.01 -9.76
N SER A 21 0.84 -9.06 -9.27
CA SER A 21 0.05 -10.00 -10.09
C SER A 21 -1.46 -9.76 -10.04
N VAL A 22 -1.95 -8.74 -9.34
CA VAL A 22 -3.40 -8.49 -9.19
C VAL A 22 -3.87 -7.48 -10.22
N GLU A 23 -4.88 -7.87 -11.00
CA GLU A 23 -5.56 -6.97 -11.93
C GLU A 23 -6.20 -5.81 -11.16
N ASN A 24 -5.86 -4.58 -11.54
CA ASN A 24 -6.38 -3.37 -10.91
C ASN A 24 -7.30 -2.64 -11.88
N LYS A 25 -8.58 -2.49 -11.50
CA LYS A 25 -9.64 -1.88 -12.31
C LYS A 25 -9.87 -0.40 -12.00
N ILE A 26 -9.10 0.17 -11.07
CA ILE A 26 -9.11 1.59 -10.74
C ILE A 26 -8.33 2.33 -11.83
N GLU A 27 -8.76 3.53 -12.21
CA GLU A 27 -8.00 4.37 -13.16
C GLU A 27 -6.59 4.67 -12.64
N PRO A 28 -5.54 4.63 -13.48
CA PRO A 28 -4.16 4.71 -13.03
C PRO A 28 -3.81 5.91 -12.13
N ASP A 29 -4.42 7.06 -12.36
CA ASP A 29 -4.22 8.32 -11.63
C ASP A 29 -4.94 8.35 -10.27
N MET A 30 -6.01 7.58 -10.12
CA MET A 30 -6.75 7.46 -8.85
C MET A 30 -6.17 6.39 -7.92
N ARG A 31 -5.19 5.59 -8.35
CA ARG A 31 -4.68 4.45 -7.56
C ARG A 31 -3.87 4.90 -6.34
N ILE A 32 -4.15 4.25 -5.22
CA ILE A 32 -3.23 4.14 -4.09
C ILE A 32 -2.22 3.04 -4.44
N LEU A 33 -0.93 3.34 -4.28
CA LEU A 33 0.17 2.41 -4.49
C LEU A 33 0.68 1.87 -3.15
N GLU A 34 1.34 0.71 -3.16
CA GLU A 34 2.01 0.20 -1.95
C GLU A 34 3.02 1.21 -1.36
N SER A 35 3.65 2.01 -2.23
CA SER A 35 4.57 3.08 -1.85
C SER A 35 3.90 4.25 -1.12
N ASP A 36 2.59 4.42 -1.25
CA ASP A 36 1.85 5.48 -0.55
C ASP A 36 1.53 5.08 0.90
N LEU A 37 1.59 3.78 1.19
CA LEU A 37 1.18 3.18 2.47
C LEU A 37 2.35 3.03 3.45
N THR A 38 3.27 4.00 3.46
CA THR A 38 4.38 4.03 4.42
C THR A 38 3.89 4.30 5.84
N GLN A 39 4.67 3.89 6.85
CA GLN A 39 4.38 4.23 8.26
C GLN A 39 4.23 5.73 8.46
N ARG A 40 5.12 6.54 7.87
CA ARG A 40 5.06 8.00 7.92
C ARG A 40 3.75 8.55 7.34
N ALA A 41 3.33 8.06 6.18
CA ALA A 41 2.09 8.48 5.54
C ALA A 41 0.87 8.10 6.40
N ALA A 42 0.85 6.88 6.95
CA ALA A 42 -0.21 6.44 7.85
C ALA A 42 -0.29 7.28 9.13
N THR A 43 0.84 7.62 9.76
CA THR A 43 0.86 8.52 10.92
C THR A 43 0.32 9.91 10.58
N GLN A 44 0.78 10.50 9.47
CA GLN A 44 0.30 11.80 9.02
C GLN A 44 -1.19 11.79 8.69
N ALA A 45 -1.68 10.71 8.06
CA ALA A 45 -3.10 10.54 7.75
C ALA A 45 -3.94 10.39 9.03
N ALA A 46 -3.46 9.63 10.02
CA ALA A 46 -4.12 9.49 11.30
C ALA A 46 -4.20 10.82 12.07
N ASP A 47 -3.13 11.61 12.09
CA ASP A 47 -3.13 12.94 12.70
C ASP A 47 -4.12 13.89 12.01
N LYS A 48 -4.12 13.93 10.68
CA LYS A 48 -5.09 14.72 9.91
C LYS A 48 -6.52 14.29 10.18
N LEU A 49 -6.80 12.97 10.16
CA LEU A 49 -8.13 12.44 10.41
C LEU A 49 -8.61 12.80 11.82
N ARG A 50 -7.74 12.69 12.84
CA ARG A 50 -8.03 13.13 14.21
C ARG A 50 -8.41 14.61 14.24
N ASP A 51 -7.67 15.46 13.54
CA ASP A 51 -7.93 16.89 13.51
C ASP A 51 -9.23 17.23 12.77
N MET A 52 -9.58 16.50 11.71
CA MET A 52 -10.87 16.61 11.03
C MET A 52 -12.03 16.23 11.94
N VAL A 53 -11.91 15.12 12.67
CA VAL A 53 -12.91 14.70 13.67
C VAL A 53 -13.11 15.78 14.74
N LYS A 54 -12.03 16.35 15.27
CA LYS A 54 -12.08 17.42 16.29
C LYS A 54 -12.81 18.68 15.78
N ARG A 55 -12.76 18.93 14.48
CA ARG A 55 -13.36 20.11 13.83
C ARG A 55 -14.75 19.82 13.24
N ASP A 56 -15.28 18.62 13.43
CA ASP A 56 -16.52 18.13 12.81
C ASP A 56 -16.51 18.20 11.26
N GLN A 57 -15.32 18.06 10.66
CA GLN A 57 -15.09 18.12 9.21
C GLN A 57 -15.20 16.74 8.57
N LEU A 58 -16.32 16.04 8.81
CA LEU A 58 -16.54 14.67 8.32
C LEU A 58 -17.63 14.59 7.24
N THR A 59 -18.23 15.71 6.89
CA THR A 59 -19.36 15.82 5.96
C THR A 59 -19.11 16.88 4.89
N GLY A 60 -20.01 16.94 3.89
CA GLY A 60 -19.90 17.90 2.78
C GLY A 60 -18.55 17.79 2.06
N ASP A 61 -17.97 18.94 1.75
CA ASP A 61 -16.72 19.08 1.00
C ASP A 61 -15.51 18.40 1.67
N PHE A 62 -15.57 18.17 2.99
CA PHE A 62 -14.47 17.56 3.74
C PHE A 62 -14.54 16.02 3.79
N ARG A 63 -15.68 15.43 3.39
CA ARG A 63 -15.93 13.99 3.49
C ARG A 63 -14.86 13.18 2.73
N PHE A 64 -14.54 13.57 1.50
CA PHE A 64 -13.57 12.86 0.68
C PHE A 64 -12.15 12.97 1.23
N GLY A 65 -11.79 14.13 1.80
CA GLY A 65 -10.54 14.28 2.54
C GLY A 65 -10.42 13.27 3.70
N ALA A 66 -11.49 13.11 4.49
CA ALA A 66 -11.53 12.18 5.62
C ALA A 66 -11.43 10.72 5.17
N LEU A 67 -12.16 10.36 4.09
CA LEU A 67 -12.10 9.03 3.51
C LEU A 67 -10.72 8.71 2.91
N ASN A 68 -10.08 9.68 2.25
CA ASN A 68 -8.72 9.51 1.74
C ASN A 68 -7.73 9.27 2.89
N GLN A 69 -7.84 10.00 4.01
CA GLN A 69 -6.98 9.74 5.16
C GLN A 69 -7.24 8.35 5.77
N SER A 70 -8.50 7.93 5.91
CA SER A 70 -8.83 6.62 6.47
C SER A 70 -8.32 5.47 5.59
N LYS A 71 -8.36 5.62 4.26
CA LYS A 71 -7.79 4.63 3.33
C LYS A 71 -6.28 4.46 3.49
N VAL A 72 -5.53 5.55 3.69
CA VAL A 72 -4.07 5.44 3.92
C VAL A 72 -3.78 4.67 5.21
N VAL A 73 -4.50 4.98 6.29
CA VAL A 73 -4.33 4.29 7.58
C VAL A 73 -4.67 2.81 7.43
N TYR A 74 -5.83 2.49 6.85
CA TYR A 74 -6.29 1.12 6.70
C TYR A 74 -5.41 0.31 5.75
N GLY A 75 -5.05 0.87 4.60
CA GLY A 75 -4.12 0.26 3.65
C GLY A 75 -2.76 -0.05 4.28
N HIS A 76 -2.24 0.86 5.11
CA HIS A 76 -1.00 0.61 5.85
C HIS A 76 -1.13 -0.57 6.82
N ILE A 77 -2.24 -0.66 7.56
CA ILE A 77 -2.50 -1.79 8.48
C ILE A 77 -2.47 -3.11 7.71
N LEU A 78 -3.19 -3.19 6.59
CA LEU A 78 -3.22 -4.39 5.74
C LEU A 78 -1.84 -4.75 5.18
N LEU A 79 -1.10 -3.76 4.67
CA LEU A 79 0.26 -3.96 4.17
C LEU A 79 1.19 -4.49 5.26
N ARG A 80 1.12 -3.93 6.47
CA ARG A 80 1.93 -4.37 7.61
C ARG A 80 1.57 -5.76 8.08
N GLN A 81 0.28 -6.12 8.09
CA GLN A 81 -0.16 -7.47 8.40
C GLN A 81 0.41 -8.47 7.39
N ALA A 82 0.23 -8.22 6.09
CA ALA A 82 0.75 -9.08 5.03
C ALA A 82 2.29 -9.25 5.08
N GLN A 83 3.02 -8.17 5.40
CA GLN A 83 4.47 -8.22 5.59
C GLN A 83 4.87 -8.98 6.86
N SER A 84 4.11 -8.83 7.95
CA SER A 84 4.37 -9.50 9.23
C SER A 84 4.15 -10.99 9.11
N ASP A 85 3.00 -11.42 8.59
CA ASP A 85 2.67 -12.84 8.44
C ASP A 85 3.67 -13.54 7.52
N ARG A 86 4.03 -12.90 6.40
CA ARG A 86 5.08 -13.40 5.51
C ARG A 86 6.42 -13.60 6.21
N LYS A 87 6.78 -12.72 7.16
CA LYS A 87 8.02 -12.81 7.92
C LYS A 87 7.95 -13.87 9.02
N GLU A 88 6.80 -14.02 9.67
CA GLU A 88 6.59 -14.90 10.81
C GLU A 88 6.37 -16.36 10.38
N PHE A 89 5.50 -16.58 9.40
CA PHE A 89 5.06 -17.91 8.98
C PHE A 89 5.70 -18.37 7.66
N GLY A 90 6.35 -17.47 6.94
CA GLY A 90 6.98 -17.73 5.64
C GLY A 90 6.01 -17.51 4.46
N PRO A 91 6.53 -17.21 3.25
CA PRO A 91 5.74 -16.74 2.12
C PRO A 91 4.68 -17.73 1.61
N ASP A 92 4.87 -19.03 1.88
CA ASP A 92 3.98 -20.11 1.44
C ASP A 92 3.07 -20.62 2.56
N SER A 93 2.97 -19.92 3.69
CA SER A 93 2.00 -20.25 4.74
C SER A 93 0.57 -19.87 4.32
N GLN A 94 -0.43 -20.47 4.97
CA GLN A 94 -1.83 -20.09 4.73
C GLN A 94 -2.10 -18.66 5.17
N GLU A 95 -1.62 -18.28 6.35
CA GLU A 95 -1.73 -16.96 6.96
C GLU A 95 -1.13 -15.87 6.06
N SER A 96 0.05 -16.15 5.48
CA SER A 96 0.73 -15.25 4.56
C SER A 96 -0.03 -15.07 3.24
N ARG A 97 -0.64 -16.14 2.72
CA ARG A 97 -1.49 -16.05 1.52
C ARG A 97 -2.76 -15.24 1.82
N GLU A 98 -3.45 -15.55 2.91
CA GLU A 98 -4.71 -14.90 3.27
C GLU A 98 -4.52 -13.39 3.51
N SER A 99 -3.48 -13.00 4.26
CA SER A 99 -3.17 -11.59 4.50
C SER A 99 -2.73 -10.86 3.22
N LYS A 100 -1.91 -11.50 2.38
CA LYS A 100 -1.52 -10.94 1.07
C LYS A 100 -2.74 -10.76 0.17
N ASP A 101 -3.57 -11.78 0.05
CA ASP A 101 -4.76 -11.74 -0.82
C ASP A 101 -5.77 -10.70 -0.32
N GLY A 102 -5.97 -10.60 1.00
CA GLY A 102 -6.78 -9.56 1.62
C GLY A 102 -6.27 -8.15 1.30
N PHE A 103 -4.96 -7.91 1.48
CA PHE A 103 -4.34 -6.64 1.13
C PHE A 103 -4.46 -6.32 -0.35
N CYS A 104 -4.10 -7.26 -1.23
CA CYS A 104 -4.09 -7.01 -2.67
C CYS A 104 -5.49 -6.89 -3.26
N LYS A 105 -6.48 -7.61 -2.75
CA LYS A 105 -7.88 -7.42 -3.10
C LYS A 105 -8.36 -6.04 -2.72
N TRP A 106 -8.06 -5.58 -1.49
CA TRP A 106 -8.39 -4.22 -1.08
C TRP A 106 -7.70 -3.18 -1.97
N LEU A 107 -6.41 -3.34 -2.25
CA LEU A 107 -5.64 -2.40 -3.06
C LEU A 107 -6.20 -2.26 -4.49
N SER A 108 -6.72 -3.35 -5.06
CA SER A 108 -7.24 -3.35 -6.43
C SER A 108 -8.71 -2.92 -6.58
N SER A 109 -9.51 -2.98 -5.52
CA SER A 109 -10.94 -2.59 -5.57
C SER A 109 -11.25 -1.33 -4.78
N GLU A 110 -10.57 -1.10 -3.66
CA GLU A 110 -10.85 0.00 -2.71
C GLU A 110 -9.67 0.96 -2.57
N GLY A 111 -8.48 0.59 -3.08
CA GLY A 111 -7.26 1.39 -3.03
C GLY A 111 -7.26 2.55 -4.03
N PHE A 112 -8.27 3.42 -3.96
CA PHE A 112 -8.39 4.61 -4.81
C PHE A 112 -8.59 5.89 -4.00
N TRP A 113 -8.10 7.00 -4.53
CA TRP A 113 -8.33 8.36 -4.04
C TRP A 113 -9.69 8.88 -4.51
N TYR A 114 -10.44 9.49 -3.61
CA TYR A 114 -11.54 10.38 -3.99
C TYR A 114 -10.96 11.71 -4.48
N ASP A 115 -11.48 12.20 -5.60
CA ASP A 115 -11.27 13.55 -6.12
C ASP A 115 -12.18 14.55 -5.37
#